data_AF-A6X2I9-F1
#
_entry.id   AF-A6X2I9-F1
#
_cell.length_a   1.000
_cell.length_b   1.000
_cell.length_c   1.000
_cell.angle_alpha   90.00
_cell.angle_beta   90.00
_cell.angle_gamma   90.00
#
_symmetry.space_group_name_H-M   'P 1'
#
loop_
_entity.id
_entity.type
_entity.pdbx_description
1 polymer ?
#
loop_
_entity_poly.entity_id
_entity_poly.type
_entity_poly.pdbx_seq_one_letter_code
_entity_poly.pdbx_strand_id
1 'polypeptide(L)'
;MMYLNSQSLKPSLHIRDSAWLEHSPFAFWLIDVLRPNKLVELGTHNGFSFLSQCQAVKSLKLNASVYAVDTWQGDEHAGFYDNNVYESLEEEVRALYPGIGRMIRATFSDARSQFDNSSVDLLHIDGRHRYEDVKEDFQTWVDALSDKGVVLFHDTSVRRSDFGVYKFWAEISLNYPSFEFYHGHGLGVLLVGKNVPQILTDLCTGSFEQENFIREAYARLGFINTCQYEEKKFYGMQQQLQQKINISNSTIEDKNCTINKLSEEIKLLHRKINDLNNINKINTCKLNQENLDLINKLKCVEGLNENILSSTSWRITWPMRAIKTIFIR
;
A
#
# COMPACT_ATOMS: atom_id res chain seq x y z
N MET A 1 45.15 1.72 4.60
CA MET A 1 44.04 1.79 5.57
C MET A 1 42.84 1.04 5.01
N MET A 2 42.01 0.45 5.87
CA MET A 2 40.84 -0.32 5.42
C MET A 2 39.58 0.54 5.61
N TYR A 3 38.99 1.01 4.51
CA TYR A 3 37.73 1.78 4.49
C TYR A 3 36.49 0.88 4.68
N LEU A 4 36.71 -0.34 5.17
CA LEU A 4 35.73 -1.36 5.49
C LEU A 4 36.17 -1.98 6.81
N ASN A 5 35.22 -2.23 7.71
CA ASN A 5 35.49 -2.92 8.96
C ASN A 5 34.32 -3.85 9.32
N SER A 6 34.39 -4.48 10.48
CA SER A 6 33.32 -5.36 10.95
C SER A 6 31.99 -4.64 11.19
N GLN A 7 31.99 -3.31 11.37
CA GLN A 7 30.76 -2.52 11.47
C GLN A 7 30.10 -2.33 10.11
N SER A 8 30.87 -2.07 9.05
CA SER A 8 30.37 -1.99 7.67
C SER A 8 29.61 -3.26 7.24
N LEU A 9 29.93 -4.41 7.83
CA LEU A 9 29.33 -5.72 7.49
C LEU A 9 28.15 -6.10 8.39
N LYS A 10 27.76 -5.26 9.35
CA LYS A 10 26.62 -5.58 10.21
C LYS A 10 25.30 -5.47 9.45
N PRO A 11 24.35 -6.37 9.71
CA PRO A 11 23.02 -6.25 9.10
C PRO A 11 22.27 -5.06 9.70
N SER A 12 21.56 -4.32 8.85
CA SER A 12 20.59 -3.32 9.31
C SER A 12 19.38 -4.04 9.91
N LEU A 13 19.03 -3.76 11.16
CA LEU A 13 17.91 -4.43 11.83
C LEU A 13 16.55 -3.85 11.45
N HIS A 14 16.55 -2.61 10.95
CA HIS A 14 15.36 -1.75 10.83
C HIS A 14 14.86 -1.59 9.41
N ILE A 15 15.12 -2.57 8.54
CA ILE A 15 14.74 -2.54 7.12
C ILE A 15 13.25 -2.17 6.96
N ARG A 16 13.02 -1.03 6.32
CA ARG A 16 11.71 -0.40 6.03
C ARG A 16 11.82 0.43 4.76
N ASP A 17 10.71 0.95 4.26
CA ASP A 17 10.69 1.75 3.03
C ASP A 17 11.52 3.04 3.21
N SER A 18 12.61 3.20 2.48
CA SER A 18 13.49 4.35 2.60
C SER A 18 14.40 4.49 1.39
N ALA A 19 14.62 5.73 0.94
CA ALA A 19 15.63 6.05 -0.07
C ALA A 19 17.07 5.86 0.44
N TRP A 20 17.25 5.77 1.76
CA TRP A 20 18.55 5.74 2.43
C TRP A 20 19.07 4.32 2.73
N LEU A 21 18.33 3.28 2.32
CA LEU A 21 18.64 1.86 2.60
C LEU A 21 20.12 1.50 2.34
N GLU A 22 20.68 2.02 1.25
CA GLU A 22 22.01 1.65 0.77
C GLU A 22 23.15 2.31 1.57
N HIS A 23 22.90 3.40 2.29
CA HIS A 23 23.94 4.16 2.99
C HIS A 23 24.23 3.65 4.41
N SER A 24 23.36 2.79 4.95
CA SER A 24 23.50 2.25 6.32
C SER A 24 24.88 1.63 6.59
N PRO A 25 25.44 0.74 5.74
CA PRO A 25 26.79 0.20 5.95
C PRO A 25 27.88 1.27 6.09
N PHE A 26 27.80 2.36 5.32
CA PHE A 26 28.73 3.48 5.42
C PHE A 26 28.57 4.23 6.74
N ALA A 27 27.34 4.49 7.18
CA ALA A 27 27.11 5.14 8.46
C ALA A 27 27.64 4.32 9.65
N PHE A 28 27.54 2.99 9.60
CA PHE A 28 28.13 2.11 10.61
C PHE A 28 29.66 2.25 10.68
N TRP A 29 30.31 2.30 9.52
CA TRP A 29 31.75 2.54 9.44
C TRP A 29 32.12 3.94 9.94
N LEU A 30 31.39 4.97 9.48
CA LEU A 30 31.62 6.36 9.83
C LEU A 30 31.55 6.55 11.35
N ILE A 31 30.55 5.99 12.01
CA ILE A 31 30.39 6.08 13.47
C ILE A 31 31.53 5.36 14.22
N ASP A 32 32.06 4.26 13.68
CA ASP A 32 33.22 3.56 14.27
C ASP A 32 34.50 4.39 14.19
N VAL A 33 34.75 5.04 13.06
CA VAL A 33 35.98 5.83 12.88
C VAL A 33 35.87 7.21 13.52
N LEU A 34 34.70 7.85 13.45
CA LEU A 34 34.46 9.19 14.00
C LEU A 34 34.33 9.16 15.53
N ARG A 35 33.76 8.08 16.09
CA ARG A 35 33.43 7.93 17.52
C ARG A 35 32.72 9.17 18.09
N PRO A 36 31.59 9.61 17.47
CA PRO A 36 30.91 10.84 17.88
C PRO A 36 30.32 10.70 19.28
N ASN A 37 30.32 11.79 20.05
CA ASN A 37 29.56 11.92 21.30
C ASN A 37 28.11 12.36 21.04
N LYS A 38 27.91 13.17 19.99
CA LYS A 38 26.59 13.68 19.62
C LYS A 38 26.37 13.65 18.11
N LEU A 39 25.27 13.04 17.70
CA LEU A 39 24.80 13.00 16.32
C LEU A 39 23.44 13.67 16.23
N VAL A 40 23.19 14.41 15.16
CA VAL A 40 21.88 15.02 14.88
C VAL A 40 21.49 14.71 13.45
N GLU A 41 20.27 14.23 13.27
CA GLU A 41 19.61 14.07 11.98
C GLU A 41 18.49 15.09 11.83
N LEU A 42 18.47 15.78 10.70
CA LEU A 42 17.43 16.70 10.27
C LEU A 42 16.66 16.04 9.12
N GLY A 43 15.38 15.74 9.36
CA GLY A 43 14.56 14.94 8.45
C GLY A 43 14.73 13.46 8.74
N THR A 44 13.80 12.91 9.53
CA THR A 44 13.88 11.53 10.03
C THR A 44 12.80 10.64 9.42
N HIS A 45 11.64 11.21 9.05
CA HIS A 45 10.53 10.45 8.47
C HIS A 45 10.20 9.18 9.30
N ASN A 46 10.28 7.99 8.72
CA ASN A 46 10.01 6.70 9.38
C ASN A 46 11.24 6.11 10.12
N GLY A 47 12.36 6.82 10.13
CA GLY A 47 13.49 6.58 11.03
C GLY A 47 14.54 5.59 10.56
N PHE A 48 14.58 5.15 9.29
CA PHE A 48 15.58 4.16 8.85
C PHE A 48 17.03 4.59 9.12
N SER A 49 17.43 5.79 8.66
CA SER A 49 18.77 6.35 8.87
C SER A 49 19.07 6.59 10.35
N PHE A 50 18.16 7.24 11.07
CA PHE A 50 18.25 7.46 12.51
C PHE A 50 18.46 6.17 13.32
N LEU A 51 17.64 5.15 13.06
CA LEU A 51 17.75 3.86 13.76
C LEU A 51 19.02 3.10 13.38
N SER A 52 19.50 3.25 12.15
CA SER A 52 20.78 2.70 11.71
C SER A 52 21.95 3.33 12.47
N GLN A 53 21.93 4.64 12.67
CA GLN A 53 22.90 5.36 13.50
C GLN A 53 22.82 4.94 14.98
N CYS A 54 21.61 4.83 15.54
CA CYS A 54 21.39 4.32 16.90
C CYS A 54 21.93 2.88 17.05
N GLN A 55 21.69 2.04 16.05
CA GLN A 55 22.20 0.67 16.01
C GLN A 55 23.73 0.65 16.03
N ALA A 56 24.38 1.45 15.19
CA ALA A 56 25.84 1.54 15.15
C ALA A 56 26.40 1.96 16.52
N VAL A 57 25.89 3.04 17.11
CA VAL A 57 26.26 3.54 18.45
C VAL A 57 26.10 2.46 19.52
N LYS A 58 24.93 1.81 19.59
CA LYS A 58 24.66 0.72 20.54
C LYS A 58 25.65 -0.43 20.37
N SER A 59 25.92 -0.81 19.12
CA SER A 59 26.74 -1.98 18.81
C SER A 59 28.24 -1.75 19.10
N LEU A 60 28.67 -0.48 19.09
CA LEU A 60 30.01 -0.02 19.45
C LEU A 60 30.15 0.32 20.94
N LYS A 61 29.04 0.30 21.70
CA LYS A 61 28.96 0.68 23.12
C LYS A 61 29.51 2.09 23.36
N LEU A 62 29.21 3.03 22.45
CA LEU A 62 29.62 4.42 22.63
C LEU A 62 28.72 5.09 23.67
N ASN A 63 29.29 6.00 24.45
CA ASN A 63 28.52 6.93 25.28
C ASN A 63 28.09 8.13 24.41
N ALA A 64 27.25 7.86 23.42
CA ALA A 64 26.83 8.83 22.42
C ALA A 64 25.31 9.00 22.39
N SER A 65 24.87 10.19 22.01
CA SER A 65 23.46 10.52 21.84
C SER A 65 23.14 10.79 20.38
N VAL A 66 22.07 10.19 19.87
CA VAL A 66 21.58 10.37 18.50
C VAL A 66 20.25 11.10 18.59
N TYR A 67 20.14 12.25 17.93
CA TYR A 67 18.93 13.06 17.91
C TYR A 67 18.29 13.02 16.54
N ALA A 68 17.00 12.70 16.49
CA ALA A 68 16.14 12.85 15.33
C ALA A 68 15.33 14.14 15.48
N VAL A 69 15.46 15.06 14.53
CA VAL A 69 14.70 16.31 14.49
C VAL A 69 13.82 16.29 13.24
N ASP A 70 12.51 16.35 13.46
CA ASP A 70 11.51 16.39 12.40
C ASP A 70 10.20 16.98 12.95
N THR A 71 9.32 17.46 12.09
CA THR A 71 7.95 17.84 12.48
C THR A 71 7.03 16.61 12.55
N TRP A 72 7.37 15.55 11.82
CA TRP A 72 6.51 14.41 11.49
C TRP A 72 5.15 14.82 10.91
N GLN A 73 5.11 15.95 10.20
CA GLN A 73 3.93 16.38 9.43
C GLN A 73 4.10 16.05 7.94
N GLY A 74 5.34 15.85 7.49
CA GLY A 74 5.68 15.62 6.10
C GLY A 74 5.71 16.90 5.26
N ASP A 75 6.05 16.76 3.99
CA ASP A 75 6.19 17.87 3.05
C ASP A 75 5.90 17.47 1.59
N GLU A 76 6.10 18.41 0.66
CA GLU A 76 5.84 18.22 -0.77
C GLU A 76 6.77 17.20 -1.45
N HIS A 77 7.94 16.93 -0.89
CA HIS A 77 8.93 16.01 -1.45
C HIS A 77 8.80 14.60 -0.87
N ALA A 78 8.54 14.52 0.44
CA ALA A 78 8.52 13.27 1.18
C ALA A 78 7.09 12.75 1.45
N GLY A 79 6.07 13.54 1.11
CA GLY A 79 4.64 13.27 1.33
C GLY A 79 4.19 13.67 2.74
N PHE A 80 2.88 13.86 2.95
CA PHE A 80 2.32 14.12 4.27
C PHE A 80 2.08 12.82 5.04
N TYR A 81 2.32 12.85 6.35
CA TYR A 81 2.26 11.65 7.21
C TYR A 81 1.12 11.71 8.21
N ASP A 82 0.60 10.53 8.55
CA ASP A 82 -0.22 10.38 9.75
C ASP A 82 0.65 10.37 11.01
N ASN A 83 0.09 10.83 12.14
CA ASN A 83 0.75 10.81 13.45
C ASN A 83 1.30 9.42 13.85
N ASN A 84 0.75 8.34 13.29
CA ASN A 84 1.21 6.98 13.51
C ASN A 84 2.69 6.77 13.18
N VAL A 85 3.27 7.54 12.24
CA VAL A 85 4.70 7.44 11.90
C VAL A 85 5.57 7.86 13.09
N TYR A 86 5.21 8.97 13.76
CA TYR A 86 5.89 9.44 14.95
C TYR A 86 5.73 8.46 16.12
N GLU A 87 4.49 8.08 16.42
CA GLU A 87 4.17 7.24 17.59
C GLU A 87 4.85 5.87 17.51
N SER A 88 4.80 5.21 16.34
CA SER A 88 5.45 3.91 16.15
C SER A 88 6.97 3.99 16.27
N LEU A 89 7.60 5.03 15.71
CA LEU A 89 9.03 5.25 15.82
C LEU A 89 9.44 5.56 17.27
N GLU A 90 8.65 6.38 17.98
CA GLU A 90 8.93 6.75 19.37
C GLU A 90 8.89 5.53 20.31
N GLU A 91 7.89 4.66 20.14
CA GLU A 91 7.80 3.40 20.88
C GLU A 91 9.00 2.49 20.61
N GLU A 92 9.38 2.34 19.34
CA GLU A 92 10.52 1.53 18.93
C GLU A 92 11.85 2.05 19.51
N VAL A 93 12.08 3.36 19.45
CA VAL A 93 13.28 4.02 19.99
C VAL A 93 13.37 3.83 21.49
N ARG A 94 12.27 4.05 22.21
CA ARG A 94 12.21 3.88 23.67
C ARG A 94 12.51 2.44 24.07
N ALA A 95 11.98 1.47 23.32
CA ALA A 95 12.16 0.04 23.60
C ALA A 95 13.58 -0.45 23.27
N LEU A 96 14.14 -0.03 22.13
CA LEU A 96 15.36 -0.63 21.58
C LEU A 96 16.63 0.19 21.85
N TYR A 97 16.50 1.51 22.01
CA TYR A 97 17.62 2.45 22.13
C TYR A 97 17.52 3.39 23.34
N PRO A 98 17.16 2.89 24.54
CA PRO A 98 17.04 3.73 25.73
C PRO A 98 18.39 4.40 26.06
N GLY A 99 18.37 5.71 26.26
CA GLY A 99 19.56 6.51 26.56
C GLY A 99 20.46 6.84 25.36
N ILE A 100 20.15 6.30 24.17
CA ILE A 100 20.89 6.56 22.92
C ILE A 100 20.07 7.48 22.02
N GLY A 101 18.89 7.01 21.58
CA GLY A 101 18.03 7.73 20.65
C GLY A 101 17.14 8.73 21.35
N ARG A 102 17.03 9.94 20.81
CA ARG A 102 16.13 11.01 21.28
C ARG A 102 15.43 11.62 20.07
N MET A 103 14.12 11.86 20.20
CA MET A 103 13.31 12.46 19.15
C MET A 103 12.86 13.86 19.59
N ILE A 104 13.02 14.85 18.71
CA ILE A 104 12.64 16.25 18.93
C ILE A 104 11.64 16.63 17.85
N ARG A 105 10.37 16.81 18.25
CA ARG A 105 9.29 17.20 17.34
C ARG A 105 9.27 18.73 17.15
N ALA A 106 10.00 19.22 16.16
CA ALA A 106 10.17 20.65 15.89
C ALA A 106 10.65 20.89 14.45
N THR A 107 10.62 22.15 14.00
CA THR A 107 11.39 22.54 12.82
C THR A 107 12.89 22.50 13.14
N PHE A 108 13.75 22.39 12.12
CA PHE A 108 15.20 22.34 12.33
C PHE A 108 15.74 23.63 12.96
N SER A 109 15.15 24.78 12.59
CA SER A 109 15.51 26.09 13.16
C SER A 109 15.12 26.19 14.63
N ASP A 110 13.90 25.77 15.01
CA ASP A 110 13.47 25.80 16.42
C ASP A 110 14.32 24.88 17.30
N ALA A 111 14.66 23.70 16.78
CA ALA A 111 15.48 22.72 17.49
C ALA A 111 16.93 23.18 17.71
N ARG A 112 17.47 24.05 16.84
CA ARG A 112 18.87 24.52 16.91
C ARG A 112 19.25 25.08 18.27
N SER A 113 18.33 25.79 18.93
CA SER A 113 18.53 26.39 20.27
C SER A 113 18.78 25.38 21.40
N GLN A 114 18.45 24.10 21.18
CA GLN A 114 18.65 23.03 22.17
C GLN A 114 20.07 22.43 22.15
N PHE A 115 20.91 22.88 21.21
CA PHE A 115 22.27 22.38 21.01
C PHE A 115 23.29 23.49 21.24
N ASP A 116 24.26 23.23 22.12
CA ASP A 116 25.38 24.14 22.32
C ASP A 116 26.21 24.28 21.03
N ASN A 117 26.84 25.43 20.86
CA ASN A 117 27.83 25.63 19.80
C ASN A 117 28.98 24.61 19.97
N SER A 118 29.54 24.18 18.85
CA SER A 118 30.67 23.24 18.82
C SER A 118 30.46 21.92 19.57
N SER A 119 29.24 21.40 19.54
CA SER A 119 28.83 20.24 20.37
C SER A 119 28.28 19.04 19.59
N VAL A 120 28.12 19.14 18.28
CA VAL A 120 27.63 18.10 17.36
C VAL A 120 28.79 17.57 16.54
N ASP A 121 29.07 16.27 16.62
CA ASP A 121 30.20 15.65 15.90
C ASP A 121 29.80 15.12 14.52
N LEU A 122 28.53 14.73 14.37
CA LEU A 122 27.97 14.26 13.10
C LEU A 122 26.59 14.89 12.89
N LEU A 123 26.42 15.59 11.78
CA LEU A 123 25.15 16.16 11.34
C LEU A 123 24.71 15.44 10.06
N HIS A 124 23.48 14.93 10.02
CA HIS A 124 22.86 14.38 8.82
C HIS A 124 21.72 15.30 8.37
N ILE A 125 21.80 15.81 7.14
CA ILE A 125 20.81 16.69 6.54
C ILE A 125 20.09 15.92 5.43
N ASP A 126 18.82 15.59 5.68
CA ASP A 126 17.90 14.89 4.78
C ASP A 126 16.49 15.51 4.90
N GLY A 127 16.45 16.84 4.95
CA GLY A 127 15.24 17.66 5.04
C GLY A 127 14.59 17.92 3.67
N ARG A 128 14.00 19.11 3.51
CA ARG A 128 13.45 19.52 2.21
C ARG A 128 14.56 19.70 1.18
N HIS A 129 14.25 19.39 -0.09
CA HIS A 129 15.31 19.18 -1.08
C HIS A 129 15.53 20.35 -2.04
N ARG A 130 14.94 21.53 -1.82
CA ARG A 130 15.26 22.73 -2.64
C ARG A 130 16.63 23.26 -2.25
N TYR A 131 17.25 24.02 -3.16
CA TYR A 131 18.59 24.59 -2.92
C TYR A 131 18.61 25.51 -1.69
N GLU A 132 17.60 26.37 -1.53
CA GLU A 132 17.57 27.30 -0.41
C GLU A 132 17.29 26.60 0.93
N ASP A 133 16.49 25.52 0.93
CA ASP A 133 16.20 24.75 2.14
C ASP A 133 17.48 24.10 2.70
N VAL A 134 18.20 23.31 1.89
CA VAL A 134 19.43 22.64 2.35
C VAL A 134 20.52 23.64 2.76
N LYS A 135 20.56 24.80 2.10
CA LYS A 135 21.50 25.88 2.43
C LYS A 135 21.15 26.52 3.77
N GLU A 136 19.87 26.81 4.00
CA GLU A 136 19.38 27.31 5.29
C GLU A 136 19.67 26.32 6.41
N ASP A 137 19.42 25.03 6.19
CA ASP A 137 19.68 23.97 7.15
C ASP A 137 21.17 23.92 7.54
N PHE A 138 22.06 23.91 6.54
CA PHE A 138 23.51 23.95 6.79
C PHE A 138 23.94 25.21 7.53
N GLN A 139 23.50 26.40 7.07
CA GLN A 139 23.89 27.68 7.68
C GLN A 139 23.38 27.82 9.11
N THR A 140 22.20 27.29 9.41
CA THR A 140 21.63 27.29 10.76
C THR A 140 22.42 26.38 11.72
N TRP A 141 22.91 25.25 11.22
CA TRP A 141 23.53 24.21 12.05
C TRP A 141 25.06 24.21 12.07
N VAL A 142 25.74 24.93 11.16
CA VAL A 142 27.20 24.90 11.06
C VAL A 142 27.89 25.29 12.38
N ASP A 143 27.35 26.26 13.13
CA ASP A 143 27.91 26.69 14.41
C ASP A 143 27.75 25.65 15.54
N ALA A 144 26.85 24.67 15.37
CA ALA A 144 26.71 23.55 16.30
C ALA A 144 27.80 22.50 16.11
N LEU A 145 28.47 22.47 14.95
CA LEU A 145 29.47 21.47 14.63
C LEU A 145 30.73 21.64 15.48
N SER A 146 31.19 20.55 16.08
CA SER A 146 32.40 20.49 16.88
C SER A 146 33.66 20.56 16.00
N ASP A 147 34.83 20.59 16.65
CA ASP A 147 36.12 20.46 15.95
C ASP A 147 36.29 19.12 15.21
N LYS A 148 35.41 18.13 15.43
CA LYS A 148 35.35 16.85 14.70
C LYS A 148 34.18 16.79 13.72
N GLY A 149 33.46 17.90 13.53
CA GLY A 149 32.21 17.96 12.79
C GLY A 149 32.31 17.37 11.38
N VAL A 150 31.49 16.37 11.10
CA VAL A 150 31.23 15.83 9.77
C VAL A 150 29.76 16.08 9.43
N VAL A 151 29.49 16.50 8.19
CA VAL A 151 28.13 16.68 7.69
C VAL A 151 27.85 15.68 6.58
N LEU A 152 26.70 15.02 6.66
CA LEU A 152 26.16 14.17 5.61
C LEU A 152 25.02 14.92 4.91
N PHE A 153 25.05 14.94 3.58
CA PHE A 153 23.98 15.45 2.74
C PHE A 153 23.42 14.31 1.91
N HIS A 154 22.13 14.02 2.02
CA HIS A 154 21.49 13.03 1.18
C HIS A 154 20.98 13.65 -0.14
N ASP A 155 20.57 12.84 -1.11
CA ASP A 155 20.03 13.26 -2.42
C ASP A 155 20.99 14.10 -3.32
N THR A 156 22.30 14.03 -3.09
CA THR A 156 23.29 14.79 -3.89
C THR A 156 23.34 14.40 -5.38
N SER A 157 22.79 13.24 -5.74
CA SER A 157 22.73 12.73 -7.12
C SER A 157 21.35 12.89 -7.78
N VAL A 158 20.36 13.47 -7.10
CA VAL A 158 19.03 13.70 -7.69
C VAL A 158 19.02 14.93 -8.61
N ARG A 159 18.48 14.79 -9.83
CA ARG A 159 18.43 15.83 -10.88
C ARG A 159 17.04 15.94 -11.52
N ARG A 160 16.00 16.17 -10.72
CA ARG A 160 14.61 16.27 -11.20
C ARG A 160 13.83 17.36 -10.48
N SER A 161 12.77 17.86 -11.11
CA SER A 161 11.86 18.84 -10.51
C SER A 161 12.62 20.08 -9.97
N ASP A 162 12.32 20.49 -8.74
CA ASP A 162 12.91 21.61 -8.02
C ASP A 162 14.01 21.19 -7.03
N PHE A 163 14.48 19.93 -7.10
CA PHE A 163 15.60 19.48 -6.26
C PHE A 163 16.83 20.33 -6.52
N GLY A 164 17.43 20.82 -5.44
CA GLY A 164 18.58 21.70 -5.43
C GLY A 164 19.73 21.25 -4.53
N VAL A 165 19.59 20.12 -3.83
CA VAL A 165 20.66 19.58 -2.96
C VAL A 165 21.97 19.42 -3.73
N TYR A 166 21.91 18.91 -4.95
CA TYR A 166 23.09 18.75 -5.78
C TYR A 166 23.79 20.05 -6.18
N LYS A 167 23.04 21.14 -6.32
CA LYS A 167 23.59 22.46 -6.65
C LYS A 167 24.34 23.01 -5.44
N PHE A 168 23.74 22.86 -4.26
CA PHE A 168 24.37 23.25 -3.02
C PHE A 168 25.61 22.38 -2.72
N TRP A 169 25.52 21.07 -2.94
CA TRP A 169 26.65 20.16 -2.81
C TRP A 169 27.83 20.56 -3.71
N ALA A 170 27.57 20.90 -4.98
CA ALA A 170 28.61 21.36 -5.90
C ALA A 170 29.27 22.68 -5.48
N GLU A 171 28.56 23.53 -4.73
CA GLU A 171 29.09 24.77 -4.18
C GLU A 171 29.90 24.52 -2.90
N ILE A 172 29.32 23.81 -1.94
CA ILE A 172 29.89 23.66 -0.60
C ILE A 172 31.10 22.71 -0.57
N SER A 173 31.12 21.70 -1.42
CA SER A 173 32.24 20.75 -1.52
C SER A 173 33.55 21.38 -2.00
N LEU A 174 33.50 22.57 -2.64
CA LEU A 174 34.70 23.32 -3.02
C LEU A 174 35.38 24.00 -1.82
N ASN A 175 34.66 24.19 -0.72
CA ASN A 175 35.13 24.94 0.45
C ASN A 175 35.66 24.04 1.57
N TYR A 176 35.43 22.73 1.50
CA TYR A 176 35.79 21.77 2.53
C TYR A 176 36.28 20.45 1.92
N PRO A 177 37.15 19.69 2.61
CA PRO A 177 37.44 18.31 2.21
C PRO A 177 36.14 17.50 2.16
N SER A 178 35.93 16.77 1.06
CA SER A 178 34.67 16.10 0.81
C SER A 178 34.82 14.77 0.07
N PHE A 179 33.85 13.88 0.25
CA PHE A 179 33.68 12.65 -0.52
C PHE A 179 32.21 12.49 -0.92
N GLU A 180 31.93 11.89 -2.07
CA GLU A 180 30.56 11.69 -2.56
C GLU A 180 30.33 10.25 -3.03
N PHE A 181 29.22 9.67 -2.57
CA PHE A 181 28.63 8.46 -3.15
C PHE A 181 27.54 8.84 -4.17
N TYR A 182 27.39 8.03 -5.22
CA TYR A 182 26.41 8.26 -6.28
C TYR A 182 25.21 7.28 -6.27
N HIS A 183 25.31 6.19 -5.51
CA HIS A 183 24.24 5.21 -5.35
C HIS A 183 23.23 5.68 -4.29
N GLY A 184 22.08 5.01 -4.15
CA GLY A 184 21.05 5.39 -3.18
C GLY A 184 20.71 6.88 -3.20
N HIS A 185 20.46 7.46 -4.38
CA HIS A 185 20.20 8.91 -4.58
C HIS A 185 21.35 9.87 -4.27
N GLY A 186 22.49 9.36 -3.82
CA GLY A 186 23.70 10.10 -3.55
C GLY A 186 23.85 10.48 -2.08
N LEU A 187 25.09 10.51 -1.60
CA LEU A 187 25.44 10.90 -0.24
C LEU A 187 26.75 11.69 -0.26
N GLY A 188 26.67 12.98 0.06
CA GLY A 188 27.82 13.84 0.27
C GLY A 188 28.32 13.74 1.71
N VAL A 189 29.63 13.66 1.88
CA VAL A 189 30.35 13.64 3.16
C VAL A 189 31.27 14.85 3.22
N LEU A 190 31.00 15.80 4.12
CA LEU A 190 31.73 17.06 4.23
C LEU A 190 32.47 17.12 5.57
N LEU A 191 33.79 17.36 5.54
CA LEU A 191 34.59 17.50 6.76
C LEU A 191 34.70 18.98 7.13
N VAL A 192 33.92 19.40 8.13
CA VAL A 192 33.89 20.80 8.61
C VAL A 192 34.84 21.02 9.78
N GLY A 193 34.97 20.03 10.65
CA GLY A 193 35.85 20.06 11.81
C GLY A 193 37.34 20.06 11.44
N LYS A 194 38.14 20.82 12.18
CA LYS A 194 39.60 20.92 11.96
C LYS A 194 40.39 19.71 12.48
N ASN A 195 39.77 18.87 13.31
CA ASN A 195 40.38 17.74 14.01
C ASN A 195 39.61 16.43 13.77
N VAL A 196 39.15 16.24 12.54
CA VAL A 196 38.57 14.96 12.08
C VAL A 196 39.65 13.86 12.05
N PRO A 197 39.30 12.60 12.36
CA PRO A 197 40.24 11.48 12.28
C PRO A 197 40.92 11.38 10.90
N GLN A 198 42.23 11.13 10.88
CA GLN A 198 43.04 11.12 9.65
C GLN A 198 42.45 10.22 8.54
N ILE A 199 41.86 9.08 8.90
CA ILE A 199 41.24 8.17 7.92
C ILE A 199 40.08 8.79 7.13
N LEU A 200 39.39 9.79 7.70
CA LEU A 200 38.35 10.55 7.00
C LEU A 200 38.95 11.61 6.08
N THR A 201 40.06 12.25 6.49
CA THR A 201 40.84 13.12 5.60
C THR A 201 41.37 12.31 4.41
N ASP A 202 41.94 11.14 4.65
CA ASP A 202 42.47 10.24 3.62
C ASP A 202 41.37 9.76 2.65
N LEU A 203 40.14 9.57 3.16
CA LEU A 203 38.97 9.26 2.32
C LEU A 203 38.69 10.37 1.29
N CYS A 204 38.90 11.64 1.66
CA CYS A 204 38.63 12.80 0.79
C CYS A 204 39.80 13.16 -0.13
N THR A 205 40.99 12.59 0.09
CA THR A 205 42.20 12.85 -0.70
C THR A 205 42.73 11.60 -1.40
N GLY A 206 41.89 10.57 -1.53
CA GLY A 206 42.23 9.30 -2.16
C GLY A 206 42.52 9.44 -3.66
N SER A 207 43.17 8.43 -4.25
CA SER A 207 43.25 8.36 -5.71
C SER A 207 41.88 8.01 -6.31
N PHE A 208 41.67 8.35 -7.58
CA PHE A 208 40.44 8.02 -8.29
C PHE A 208 40.06 6.53 -8.21
N GLU A 209 41.05 5.62 -8.32
CA GLU A 209 40.84 4.18 -8.18
C GLU A 209 40.38 3.80 -6.78
N GLN A 210 40.97 4.41 -5.75
CA GLN A 210 40.59 4.17 -4.35
C GLN A 210 39.18 4.68 -4.07
N GLU A 211 38.84 5.88 -4.51
CA GLU A 211 37.49 6.41 -4.33
C GLU A 211 36.43 5.53 -5.00
N ASN A 212 36.68 5.10 -6.25
CA ASN A 212 35.74 4.24 -6.96
C ASN A 212 35.60 2.87 -6.31
N PHE A 213 36.70 2.29 -5.81
CA PHE A 213 36.63 1.06 -5.03
C PHE A 213 35.73 1.22 -3.80
N ILE A 214 35.87 2.32 -3.06
CA ILE A 214 35.05 2.60 -1.86
C ILE A 214 33.59 2.79 -2.25
N ARG A 215 33.31 3.58 -3.29
CA ARG A 215 31.95 3.80 -3.82
C ARG A 215 31.28 2.48 -4.19
N GLU A 216 31.96 1.63 -4.95
CA GLU A 216 31.44 0.32 -5.37
C GLU A 216 31.24 -0.63 -4.19
N ALA A 217 32.19 -0.66 -3.25
CA ALA A 217 32.10 -1.53 -2.08
C ALA A 217 30.86 -1.18 -1.25
N TYR A 218 30.65 0.10 -0.93
CA TYR A 218 29.49 0.53 -0.16
C TYR A 218 28.19 0.42 -0.95
N ALA A 219 28.18 0.69 -2.26
CA ALA A 219 27.00 0.45 -3.09
C ALA A 219 26.55 -1.02 -3.04
N ARG A 220 27.49 -1.96 -3.17
CA ARG A 220 27.19 -3.40 -3.13
C ARG A 220 26.73 -3.86 -1.76
N LEU A 221 27.38 -3.39 -0.68
CA LEU A 221 26.96 -3.70 0.69
C LEU A 221 25.58 -3.12 1.00
N GLY A 222 25.36 -1.87 0.59
CA GLY A 222 24.11 -1.15 0.76
C GLY A 222 22.94 -1.82 0.04
N PHE A 223 23.16 -2.24 -1.20
CA PHE A 223 22.14 -2.90 -2.04
C PHE A 223 21.55 -4.17 -1.39
N ILE A 224 22.28 -4.82 -0.47
CA ILE A 224 21.74 -5.95 0.31
C ILE A 224 20.53 -5.52 1.13
N ASN A 225 20.53 -4.31 1.71
CA ASN A 225 19.39 -3.78 2.46
C ASN A 225 18.19 -3.55 1.53
N THR A 226 18.42 -3.02 0.33
CA THR A 226 17.39 -2.87 -0.72
C THR A 226 16.78 -4.23 -1.09
N CYS A 227 17.62 -5.25 -1.33
CA CYS A 227 17.15 -6.61 -1.60
C CYS A 227 16.30 -7.19 -0.46
N GLN A 228 16.72 -7.00 0.79
CA GLN A 228 15.97 -7.46 1.96
C GLN A 228 14.62 -6.75 2.12
N TYR A 229 14.55 -5.46 1.81
CA TYR A 229 13.29 -4.71 1.82
C TYR A 229 12.35 -5.24 0.74
N GLU A 230 12.82 -5.37 -0.49
CA GLU A 230 12.03 -5.87 -1.61
C GLU A 230 11.56 -7.31 -1.37
N GLU A 231 12.41 -8.19 -0.83
CA GLU A 231 12.03 -9.56 -0.46
C GLU A 231 10.87 -9.57 0.55
N LYS A 232 10.97 -8.80 1.64
CA LYS A 232 9.90 -8.68 2.64
C LYS A 232 8.59 -8.15 2.04
N LYS A 233 8.70 -7.15 1.17
CA LYS A 233 7.57 -6.53 0.46
C LYS A 233 6.88 -7.54 -0.46
N PHE A 234 7.64 -8.28 -1.27
CA PHE A 234 7.11 -9.33 -2.14
C PHE A 234 6.42 -10.43 -1.35
N TYR A 235 7.05 -10.88 -0.26
CA TYR A 235 6.48 -11.91 0.61
C TYR A 235 5.14 -11.46 1.24
N GLY A 236 5.06 -10.22 1.72
CA GLY A 236 3.81 -9.65 2.25
C GLY A 236 2.70 -9.56 1.19
N MET A 237 3.05 -9.12 -0.03
CA MET A 237 2.10 -9.04 -1.14
C MET A 237 1.61 -10.43 -1.57
N GLN A 238 2.48 -11.43 -1.58
CA GLN A 238 2.12 -12.82 -1.86
C GLN A 238 1.11 -13.36 -0.85
N GLN A 239 1.29 -13.09 0.44
CA GLN A 239 0.33 -13.51 1.48
C GLN A 239 -1.05 -12.84 1.29
N GLN A 240 -1.08 -11.55 1.00
CA GLN A 240 -2.35 -10.84 0.74
C GLN A 240 -3.06 -11.39 -0.49
N LEU A 241 -2.34 -11.67 -1.56
CA LEU A 241 -2.90 -12.30 -2.76
C LEU A 241 -3.44 -13.69 -2.46
N GLN A 242 -2.72 -14.51 -1.69
CA GLN A 242 -3.18 -15.84 -1.30
C GLN A 242 -4.47 -15.77 -0.46
N GLN A 243 -4.58 -14.81 0.47
CA GLN A 243 -5.81 -14.60 1.23
C GLN A 243 -6.98 -14.20 0.33
N LYS A 244 -6.77 -13.29 -0.63
CA LYS A 244 -7.80 -12.90 -1.61
C LYS A 244 -8.26 -14.06 -2.47
N ILE A 245 -7.33 -14.93 -2.89
CA ILE A 245 -7.64 -16.16 -3.64
C ILE A 245 -8.51 -17.09 -2.80
N ASN A 246 -8.14 -17.32 -1.53
CA ASN A 246 -8.90 -18.18 -0.63
C ASN A 246 -10.34 -17.66 -0.41
N ILE A 247 -10.50 -16.36 -0.16
CA ILE A 247 -11.83 -15.71 -0.01
C ILE A 247 -12.65 -15.86 -1.29
N SER A 248 -12.02 -15.63 -2.45
CA SER A 248 -12.69 -15.75 -3.75
C SER A 248 -13.13 -17.20 -4.02
N ASN A 249 -12.30 -18.19 -3.69
CA ASN A 249 -12.64 -19.61 -3.85
C ASN A 249 -13.82 -20.01 -2.96
N SER A 250 -13.82 -19.60 -1.68
CA SER A 250 -14.96 -19.83 -0.78
C SER A 250 -16.25 -19.19 -1.33
N THR A 251 -16.16 -17.98 -1.88
CA THR A 251 -17.32 -17.32 -2.51
C THR A 251 -17.82 -18.08 -3.74
N ILE A 252 -16.91 -18.66 -4.54
CA ILE A 252 -17.26 -19.50 -5.70
C ILE A 252 -17.97 -20.78 -5.24
N GLU A 253 -17.49 -21.42 -4.18
CA GLU A 253 -18.12 -22.62 -3.60
C GLU A 253 -19.55 -22.35 -3.13
N ASP A 254 -19.77 -21.25 -2.41
CA ASP A 254 -21.11 -20.84 -1.95
C ASP A 254 -22.07 -20.57 -3.12
N LYS A 255 -21.57 -19.88 -4.16
CA LYS A 255 -22.34 -19.64 -5.39
C LYS A 255 -22.67 -20.95 -6.11
N ASN A 256 -21.72 -21.88 -6.21
CA ASN A 256 -21.96 -23.20 -6.81
C ASN A 256 -23.02 -24.00 -6.03
N CYS A 257 -22.99 -23.95 -4.69
CA CYS A 257 -24.02 -24.56 -3.85
C CYS A 257 -25.41 -23.97 -4.14
N THR A 258 -25.48 -22.64 -4.29
CA THR A 258 -26.73 -21.93 -4.63
C THR A 258 -27.24 -22.29 -6.02
N ILE A 259 -26.36 -22.32 -7.02
CA ILE A 259 -26.67 -22.74 -8.39
C ILE A 259 -27.23 -24.16 -8.40
N ASN A 260 -26.62 -25.08 -7.64
CA ASN A 260 -27.09 -26.46 -7.55
C ASN A 260 -28.50 -26.54 -6.94
N LYS A 261 -28.79 -25.78 -5.87
CA LYS A 261 -30.14 -25.73 -5.26
C LYS A 261 -31.18 -25.20 -6.24
N LEU A 262 -30.90 -24.09 -6.92
CA LEU A 262 -31.80 -23.51 -7.92
C LEU A 262 -32.01 -24.43 -9.12
N SER A 263 -30.97 -25.15 -9.54
CA SER A 263 -31.06 -26.15 -10.62
C SER A 263 -32.03 -27.29 -10.25
N GLU A 264 -31.96 -27.81 -9.02
CA GLU A 264 -32.91 -28.82 -8.55
C GLU A 264 -34.35 -28.27 -8.43
N GLU A 265 -34.52 -27.03 -7.99
CA GLU A 265 -35.83 -26.38 -7.93
C GLU A 265 -36.45 -26.19 -9.32
N ILE A 266 -35.64 -25.75 -10.31
CA ILE A 266 -36.06 -25.64 -11.72
C ILE A 266 -36.48 -27.01 -12.27
N LYS A 267 -35.74 -28.09 -11.97
CA LYS A 267 -36.12 -29.45 -12.39
C LYS A 267 -37.47 -29.86 -11.79
N LEU A 268 -37.70 -29.56 -10.50
CA LEU A 268 -38.96 -29.86 -9.84
C LEU A 268 -40.14 -29.09 -10.45
N LEU A 269 -39.95 -27.78 -10.70
CA LEU A 269 -40.95 -26.94 -11.34
C LEU A 269 -41.28 -27.42 -12.76
N HIS A 270 -40.27 -27.82 -13.55
CA HIS A 270 -40.50 -28.41 -14.86
C HIS A 270 -41.36 -29.69 -14.80
N ARG A 271 -41.12 -30.58 -13.82
CA ARG A 271 -41.98 -31.77 -13.62
C ARG A 271 -43.43 -31.37 -13.31
N LYS A 272 -43.62 -30.44 -12.37
CA LYS A 272 -44.97 -29.94 -12.01
C LYS A 272 -45.70 -29.32 -13.21
N ILE A 273 -45.01 -28.53 -14.03
CA ILE A 273 -45.59 -27.94 -15.24
C ILE A 273 -46.03 -29.03 -16.22
N ASN A 274 -45.20 -30.06 -16.42
CA ASN A 274 -45.56 -31.18 -17.30
C ASN A 274 -46.78 -31.95 -16.77
N ASP A 275 -46.85 -32.21 -15.47
CA ASP A 275 -47.99 -32.88 -14.85
C ASP A 275 -49.27 -32.05 -15.00
N LEU A 276 -49.21 -30.75 -14.74
CA LEU A 276 -50.34 -29.82 -14.94
C LEU A 276 -50.78 -29.76 -16.41
N ASN A 277 -49.84 -29.74 -17.35
CA ASN A 277 -50.14 -29.76 -18.79
C ASN A 277 -50.85 -31.06 -19.19
N ASN A 278 -50.43 -32.21 -18.65
CA ASN A 278 -51.09 -33.50 -18.89
C ASN A 278 -52.52 -33.51 -18.31
N ILE A 279 -52.71 -33.03 -17.08
CA ILE A 279 -54.03 -32.92 -16.45
C ILE A 279 -54.94 -32.01 -17.28
N ASN A 280 -54.46 -30.84 -17.68
CA ASN A 280 -55.22 -29.91 -18.52
C ASN A 280 -55.61 -30.57 -19.85
N LYS A 281 -54.71 -31.30 -20.49
CA LYS A 281 -55.01 -32.04 -21.73
C LYS A 281 -56.14 -33.05 -21.53
N ILE A 282 -56.10 -33.83 -20.45
CA ILE A 282 -57.15 -34.79 -20.10
C ILE A 282 -58.49 -34.08 -19.85
N ASN A 283 -58.48 -32.99 -19.09
CA ASN A 283 -59.69 -32.22 -18.78
C ASN A 283 -60.30 -31.62 -20.05
N THR A 284 -59.48 -31.06 -20.95
CA THR A 284 -59.95 -30.55 -22.25
C THR A 284 -60.57 -31.66 -23.11
N CYS A 285 -59.97 -32.86 -23.14
CA CYS A 285 -60.57 -34.02 -23.83
C CYS A 285 -61.93 -34.40 -23.24
N LYS A 286 -62.05 -34.48 -21.91
CA LYS A 286 -63.32 -34.78 -21.24
C LYS A 286 -64.39 -33.74 -21.55
N LEU A 287 -64.04 -32.45 -21.42
CA LEU A 287 -64.96 -31.35 -21.71
C LEU A 287 -65.42 -31.36 -23.18
N ASN A 288 -64.51 -31.63 -24.11
CA ASN A 288 -64.86 -31.77 -25.52
C ASN A 288 -65.81 -32.94 -25.78
N GLN A 289 -65.62 -34.08 -25.10
CA GLN A 289 -66.51 -35.23 -25.19
C GLN A 289 -67.90 -34.90 -24.62
N GLU A 290 -67.97 -34.30 -23.44
CA GLU A 290 -69.23 -33.86 -22.82
C GLU A 290 -69.98 -32.87 -23.72
N ASN A 291 -69.27 -31.89 -24.30
CA ASN A 291 -69.85 -30.96 -25.26
C ASN A 291 -70.40 -31.66 -26.50
N LEU A 292 -69.69 -32.66 -27.03
CA LEU A 292 -70.16 -33.45 -28.18
C LEU A 292 -71.45 -34.22 -27.84
N ASP A 293 -71.50 -34.82 -26.65
CA ASP A 293 -72.67 -35.55 -26.15
C ASP A 293 -73.87 -34.61 -25.95
N LEU A 294 -73.64 -33.41 -25.42
CA LEU A 294 -74.65 -32.35 -25.29
C LEU A 294 -75.19 -31.89 -26.66
N ILE A 295 -74.30 -31.68 -27.64
CA ILE A 295 -74.68 -31.32 -29.02
C ILE A 295 -75.53 -32.44 -29.65
N ASN A 296 -75.15 -33.70 -29.46
CA ASN A 296 -75.92 -34.84 -29.98
C ASN A 296 -77.31 -34.94 -29.34
N LYS A 297 -77.42 -34.72 -28.02
CA LYS A 297 -78.71 -34.65 -27.32
C LYS A 297 -79.56 -33.49 -27.82
N LEU A 298 -78.99 -32.30 -28.01
CA LEU A 298 -79.68 -31.14 -28.57
C LEU A 298 -80.25 -31.45 -29.96
N LYS A 299 -79.44 -32.01 -30.86
CA LYS A 299 -79.90 -32.45 -32.20
C LYS A 299 -81.02 -33.48 -32.13
N CYS A 300 -80.97 -34.41 -31.18
CA CYS A 300 -82.03 -35.40 -30.97
C CYS A 300 -83.34 -34.74 -30.53
N VAL A 301 -83.27 -33.79 -29.60
CA VAL A 301 -84.43 -33.01 -29.14
C VAL A 301 -84.98 -32.14 -30.27
N GLU A 302 -84.13 -31.48 -31.05
CA GLU A 302 -84.53 -30.70 -32.23
C GLU A 302 -85.24 -31.59 -33.25
N GLY A 303 -84.69 -32.76 -33.57
CA GLY A 303 -85.33 -33.72 -34.48
C GLY A 303 -86.66 -34.28 -33.95
N LEU A 304 -86.77 -34.55 -32.64
CA LEU A 304 -88.04 -34.91 -32.00
C LEU A 304 -89.06 -33.77 -32.11
N ASN A 305 -88.62 -32.52 -31.92
CA ASN A 305 -89.46 -31.35 -32.06
C ASN A 305 -89.95 -31.18 -33.51
N GLU A 306 -89.07 -31.31 -34.50
CA GLU A 306 -89.44 -31.31 -35.93
C GLU A 306 -90.42 -32.44 -36.28
N ASN A 307 -90.23 -33.64 -35.74
CA ASN A 307 -91.15 -34.78 -35.91
C ASN A 307 -92.53 -34.51 -35.28
N ILE A 308 -92.57 -33.88 -34.11
CA ILE A 308 -93.83 -33.45 -33.48
C ILE A 308 -94.51 -32.38 -34.35
N LEU A 309 -93.78 -31.34 -34.76
CA LEU A 309 -94.28 -30.24 -35.59
C LEU A 309 -94.82 -30.72 -36.95
N SER A 310 -94.22 -31.77 -37.53
CA SER A 310 -94.64 -32.38 -38.80
C SER A 310 -95.69 -33.49 -38.66
N SER A 311 -96.00 -33.94 -37.44
CA SER A 311 -96.97 -35.01 -37.20
C SER A 311 -98.40 -34.61 -37.58
N THR A 312 -99.21 -35.62 -37.97
CA THR A 312 -100.64 -35.45 -38.31
C THR A 312 -101.46 -34.90 -37.14
N SER A 313 -101.21 -35.34 -35.92
CA SER A 313 -101.90 -34.82 -34.71
C SER A 313 -101.60 -33.33 -34.47
N TRP A 314 -100.33 -32.92 -34.65
CA TRP A 314 -99.95 -31.50 -34.52
C TRP A 314 -100.56 -30.64 -35.62
N ARG A 315 -100.51 -31.11 -36.88
CA ARG A 315 -101.13 -30.44 -38.04
C ARG A 315 -102.65 -30.31 -37.92
N ILE A 316 -103.34 -31.33 -37.42
CA ILE A 316 -104.80 -31.33 -37.23
C ILE A 316 -105.22 -30.41 -36.08
N THR A 317 -104.44 -30.34 -34.99
CA THR A 317 -104.75 -29.49 -33.83
C THR A 317 -104.20 -28.06 -33.92
N TRP A 318 -103.41 -27.74 -34.94
CA TRP A 318 -102.78 -26.43 -35.14
C TRP A 318 -103.78 -25.24 -35.15
N PRO A 319 -104.95 -25.31 -35.84
CA PRO A 319 -105.91 -24.19 -35.87
C PRO A 319 -106.44 -23.84 -34.47
N MET A 320 -106.69 -24.85 -33.62
CA MET A 320 -107.20 -24.68 -32.25
C MET A 320 -106.14 -24.07 -31.31
N ARG A 321 -104.84 -24.27 -31.58
CA ARG A 321 -103.74 -23.73 -30.77
C ARG A 321 -103.38 -22.30 -31.16
N ALA A 322 -103.39 -21.97 -32.46
CA ALA A 322 -103.16 -20.61 -32.95
C ALA A 322 -104.19 -19.60 -32.39
N ILE A 323 -105.43 -20.04 -32.19
CA ILE A 323 -106.49 -19.23 -31.56
C ILE A 323 -106.17 -18.89 -30.08
N LYS A 324 -105.45 -19.77 -29.37
CA LYS A 324 -105.09 -19.55 -27.96
C LYS A 324 -103.93 -18.57 -27.79
N THR A 325 -102.99 -18.52 -28.73
CA THR A 325 -101.83 -17.60 -28.70
C THR A 325 -102.20 -16.16 -29.04
N ILE A 326 -103.31 -15.93 -29.76
CA ILE A 326 -103.84 -14.57 -29.97
C ILE A 326 -104.38 -13.95 -28.66
N PHE A 327 -104.62 -14.76 -27.62
CA PHE A 327 -105.14 -14.30 -26.33
C PHE A 327 -104.12 -14.27 -25.18
N ILE A 328 -102.90 -14.76 -25.38
CA ILE A 328 -101.85 -14.77 -24.34
C ILE A 328 -100.50 -14.57 -25.04
N ARG A 329 -99.77 -13.51 -24.62
CA ARG A 329 -98.40 -13.12 -25.00
C ARG A 329 -97.44 -14.27 -25.31
#